data_AF-A0A7K4A5G1-F1
#
_entry.id   AF-A0A7K4A5G1-F1
#
_cell.length_a   1.000
_cell.length_b   1.000
_cell.length_c   1.000
_cell.angle_alpha   90.00
_cell.angle_beta   90.00
_cell.angle_gamma   90.00
#
_symmetry.space_group_name_H-M   'P 1'
#
loop_
_entity.id
_entity.type
_entity.pdbx_description
1 polymer ?
#
loop_
_entity_poly.entity_id
_entity_poly.type
_entity_poly.pdbx_seq_one_letter_code
_entity_poly.pdbx_strand_id
1 'polypeptide(L)'
;MRNWLRRKRRRKRRVVSVAGARKKLVHVCRDCHRVVEGESCAVCGSANLSSDWTGYLVIIDPRHSEVAKKMNISLPGRYALKVR
;
A
#
# COMPACT_ATOMS: atom_id res chain seq x y z
N MET A 1 46.68 -25.61 23.29
CA MET A 1 45.30 -26.15 23.45
C MET A 1 44.46 -25.35 24.47
N ARG A 2 44.36 -24.01 24.36
CA ARG A 2 43.59 -23.17 25.31
C ARG A 2 43.03 -21.89 24.66
N ASN A 3 42.47 -21.97 23.45
CA ASN A 3 41.77 -20.80 22.89
C ASN A 3 40.56 -21.11 22.00
N TRP A 4 40.01 -22.33 22.12
CA TRP A 4 38.86 -22.78 21.34
C TRP A 4 37.50 -22.41 22.00
N LEU A 5 37.49 -22.05 23.29
CA LEU A 5 36.28 -21.88 24.11
C LEU A 5 35.69 -20.46 24.20
N ARG A 6 36.13 -19.51 23.37
CA ARG A 6 35.54 -18.14 23.30
C ARG A 6 34.98 -17.75 21.93
N ARG A 7 34.78 -18.71 21.01
CA ARG A 7 34.09 -18.47 19.73
C ARG A 7 32.58 -18.71 19.76
N LYS A 8 32.00 -19.04 20.92
CA LYS A 8 30.54 -19.16 21.13
C LYS A 8 29.95 -17.98 21.91
N ARG A 9 30.16 -16.74 21.46
CA ARG A 9 29.35 -15.61 21.92
C ARG A 9 28.98 -14.71 20.77
N ARG A 10 27.66 -14.59 20.59
CA ARG A 10 26.95 -13.64 19.72
C ARG A 10 27.00 -13.94 18.23
N ARG A 11 26.20 -14.94 17.83
CA ARG A 11 25.34 -14.82 16.65
C ARG A 11 24.39 -13.63 16.92
N LYS A 12 24.89 -12.40 16.82
CA LYS A 12 24.06 -11.19 16.86
C LYS A 12 23.20 -11.30 15.61
N ARG A 13 21.98 -11.84 15.74
CA ARG A 13 20.88 -11.45 14.84
C ARG A 13 20.87 -9.92 14.92
N ARG A 14 21.45 -9.27 13.93
CA ARG A 14 21.31 -7.83 13.73
C ARG A 14 19.85 -7.65 13.35
N VAL A 15 18.99 -7.51 14.35
CA VAL A 15 17.63 -7.00 14.14
C VAL A 15 17.85 -5.60 13.62
N VAL A 16 17.68 -5.41 12.31
CA VAL A 16 17.69 -4.09 11.70
C VAL A 16 16.41 -3.44 12.18
N SER A 17 16.52 -2.52 13.14
CA SER A 17 15.37 -1.72 13.57
C SER A 17 14.93 -0.86 12.38
N VAL A 18 13.80 -1.20 11.77
CA VAL A 18 13.17 -0.45 10.65
C VAL A 18 12.41 0.79 11.12
N ALA A 19 12.63 1.23 12.36
CA ALA A 19 12.13 2.48 12.91
C ALA A 19 12.79 3.68 12.19
N GLY A 20 12.37 3.98 10.96
CA GLY A 20 12.89 5.10 10.18
C GLY A 20 12.70 5.05 8.66
N ALA A 21 12.19 3.97 8.08
CA ALA A 21 11.90 3.96 6.64
C ALA A 21 10.71 4.89 6.34
N ARG A 22 10.96 6.03 5.68
CA ARG A 22 9.90 6.92 5.14
C ARG A 22 9.09 6.13 4.12
N LYS A 23 7.99 5.49 4.54
CA LYS A 23 7.01 4.93 3.59
C LYS A 23 6.43 6.08 2.78
N LYS A 24 6.46 5.99 1.45
CA LYS A 24 5.70 6.89 0.57
C LYS A 24 4.25 6.81 1.04
N LEU A 25 3.72 7.91 1.57
CA LEU A 25 2.34 7.97 2.03
C LEU A 25 1.44 7.93 0.80
N VAL A 26 0.76 6.80 0.63
CA VAL A 26 -0.19 6.60 -0.46
C VAL A 26 -1.58 6.91 0.08
N HIS A 27 -2.20 7.93 -0.50
CA HIS A 27 -3.55 8.35 -0.15
C HIS A 27 -4.59 7.73 -1.08
N VAL A 28 -5.80 7.59 -0.57
CA VAL A 28 -6.95 7.09 -1.33
C VAL A 28 -8.14 8.02 -1.14
N CYS A 29 -8.87 8.29 -2.21
CA CYS A 29 -10.10 9.07 -2.16
C CYS A 29 -11.21 8.30 -1.44
N ARG A 30 -11.85 8.91 -0.44
CA ARG A 30 -12.99 8.29 0.28
C ARG A 30 -14.24 8.14 -0.59
N ASP A 31 -14.37 8.99 -1.62
CA ASP A 31 -15.60 9.04 -2.42
C ASP A 31 -15.59 8.03 -3.58
N CYS A 32 -14.43 7.83 -4.22
CA CYS A 32 -14.30 6.94 -5.39
C CYS A 32 -13.28 5.80 -5.21
N HIS A 33 -12.65 5.70 -4.04
CA HIS A 33 -11.68 4.66 -3.65
C HIS A 33 -10.43 4.57 -4.53
N ARG A 34 -10.16 5.55 -5.41
CA ARG A 34 -8.92 5.58 -6.20
C ARG A 34 -7.71 5.93 -5.35
N VAL A 35 -6.60 5.30 -5.66
CA VAL A 35 -5.27 5.69 -5.16
C VAL A 35 -4.87 7.00 -5.81
N VAL A 36 -4.50 7.97 -4.99
CA VAL A 36 -4.17 9.34 -5.40
C VAL A 36 -2.69 9.61 -5.15
N GLU A 37 -2.05 10.21 -6.15
CA GLU A 37 -0.69 10.76 -6.05
C GLU A 37 -0.80 12.29 -6.14
N GLY A 38 -1.14 12.94 -5.03
CA GLY A 38 -1.37 14.39 -4.98
C GLY A 38 -2.28 14.80 -3.83
N GLU A 39 -2.68 16.07 -3.82
CA GLU A 39 -3.53 16.68 -2.78
C GLU A 39 -5.03 16.49 -3.05
N SER A 40 -5.41 16.19 -4.30
CA SER A 40 -6.80 16.00 -4.71
C SER A 40 -6.98 14.86 -5.70
N CYS A 41 -8.18 14.28 -5.74
CA CYS A 41 -8.51 13.20 -6.65
C CYS A 41 -8.74 13.75 -8.07
N ALA A 42 -7.90 13.35 -9.03
CA ALA A 42 -8.05 13.74 -10.43
C ALA A 42 -9.32 13.20 -11.13
N VAL A 43 -10.08 12.32 -10.49
CA VAL A 43 -11.28 11.71 -11.09
C VAL A 43 -12.57 12.35 -10.62
N CYS A 44 -12.73 12.58 -9.32
CA CYS A 44 -13.94 13.21 -8.78
C CYS A 44 -13.71 14.65 -8.27
N GLY A 45 -12.48 15.14 -8.27
CA GLY A 45 -12.12 16.49 -7.78
C GLY A 45 -12.03 16.61 -6.25
N SER A 46 -12.43 15.59 -5.50
CA SER A 46 -12.46 15.65 -4.03
C SER A 46 -11.06 15.69 -3.41
N ALA A 47 -10.90 16.52 -2.38
CA ALA A 47 -9.74 16.53 -1.49
C ALA A 47 -9.94 15.61 -0.25
N ASN A 48 -11.05 14.86 -0.19
CA ASN A 48 -11.35 13.93 0.90
C ASN A 48 -10.52 12.64 0.76
N LEU A 49 -9.26 12.72 1.19
CA LEU A 49 -8.28 11.64 1.08
C LEU A 49 -8.01 10.99 2.45
N SER A 50 -7.73 9.69 2.44
CA SER A 50 -7.35 8.90 3.62
C SER A 50 -6.05 8.14 3.37
N SER A 51 -5.17 8.11 4.37
CA SER A 51 -4.00 7.22 4.41
C SER A 51 -4.32 5.86 5.06
N ASP A 52 -5.49 5.74 5.70
CA ASP A 52 -5.95 4.52 6.37
C ASP A 52 -6.95 3.78 5.48
N TRP A 53 -6.44 2.81 4.72
CA TRP A 53 -7.20 1.99 3.80
C TRP A 53 -6.59 0.60 3.71
N THR A 54 -7.38 -0.37 3.24
CA THR A 54 -6.98 -1.77 3.15
C THR A 54 -7.46 -2.41 1.86
N GLY A 55 -6.67 -3.37 1.35
CA GLY A 55 -6.93 -4.07 0.10
C GLY A 55 -6.57 -3.22 -1.12
N TYR A 56 -5.83 -3.78 -2.06
CA TYR A 56 -5.34 -3.10 -3.25
C TYR A 56 -5.87 -3.80 -4.50
N LEU A 57 -6.45 -3.04 -5.41
CA LEU A 57 -7.04 -3.52 -6.65
C LEU A 57 -6.50 -2.72 -7.82
N VAL A 58 -6.09 -3.42 -8.88
CA VAL A 58 -5.69 -2.81 -10.15
C VAL A 58 -6.63 -3.28 -11.23
N ILE A 59 -7.33 -2.35 -11.87
CA ILE A 59 -8.15 -2.61 -13.04
C ILE A 59 -7.38 -2.14 -14.27
N ILE A 60 -6.97 -3.10 -15.11
CA ILE A 60 -6.25 -2.83 -16.37
C ILE A 60 -7.26 -2.53 -17.49
N ASP A 61 -8.23 -3.43 -17.68
CA ASP A 61 -9.31 -3.26 -18.66
C ASP A 61 -10.67 -3.52 -17.98
N PRO A 62 -11.46 -2.46 -17.71
CA PRO A 62 -12.79 -2.59 -17.11
C PRO A 62 -13.78 -3.40 -17.95
N ARG A 63 -13.65 -3.40 -19.29
CA ARG A 63 -14.62 -4.04 -20.19
C ARG A 63 -14.52 -5.56 -20.13
N HIS A 64 -13.30 -6.08 -20.00
CA HIS A 64 -13.01 -7.51 -19.96
C HIS A 64 -12.78 -8.05 -18.54
N SER A 65 -12.86 -7.22 -17.50
CA SER A 65 -12.68 -7.64 -16.10
C SER A 65 -14.00 -7.94 -15.40
N GLU A 66 -14.21 -9.20 -15.02
CA GLU A 66 -15.35 -9.60 -14.17
C GLU A 66 -15.32 -8.92 -12.80
N VAL A 67 -14.13 -8.71 -12.25
CA VAL A 67 -13.95 -8.01 -10.96
C VAL A 67 -14.40 -6.55 -11.09
N ALA A 68 -14.04 -5.87 -12.18
CA ALA A 68 -14.47 -4.50 -12.43
C ALA A 68 -16.00 -4.41 -12.55
N LYS A 69 -16.63 -5.35 -13.27
CA LYS A 69 -18.09 -5.42 -13.41
C LYS A 69 -18.79 -5.61 -12.05
N LYS A 70 -18.31 -6.56 -11.23
CA LYS A 70 -18.85 -6.83 -9.89
C LYS A 70 -18.70 -5.62 -8.95
N MET A 71 -17.63 -4.86 -9.10
CA MET A 71 -17.34 -3.66 -8.31
C MET A 71 -17.92 -2.37 -8.92
N ASN A 72 -18.64 -2.46 -10.04
CA ASN A 72 -19.15 -1.33 -10.81
C ASN A 72 -18.07 -0.26 -11.15
N ILE A 73 -16.86 -0.72 -11.49
CA ILE A 73 -15.73 0.14 -11.88
C ILE A 73 -15.68 0.22 -13.40
N SER A 74 -15.79 1.44 -13.95
CA SER A 74 -15.78 1.71 -15.40
C SER A 74 -14.46 2.27 -15.94
N LEU A 75 -13.56 2.71 -15.05
CA LEU A 75 -12.30 3.36 -15.43
C LEU A 75 -11.09 2.54 -14.97
N PRO A 76 -10.05 2.39 -15.81
CA PRO A 76 -8.83 1.68 -15.42
C PRO A 76 -8.07 2.47 -14.34
N GLY A 77 -7.38 1.77 -13.44
CA GLY A 77 -6.60 2.41 -12.39
C GLY A 77 -6.39 1.56 -11.15
N ARG A 78 -5.83 2.21 -10.13
CA ARG A 78 -5.48 1.65 -8.83
C ARG A 78 -6.53 2.08 -7.80
N TYR A 79 -7.03 1.14 -7.04
CA TYR A 79 -8.14 1.32 -6.10
C TYR A 79 -7.84 0.66 -4.75
N ALA A 80 -8.46 1.17 -3.70
CA ALA A 80 -8.59 0.46 -2.43
C ALA A 80 -9.91 -0.31 -2.37
N LEU A 81 -9.93 -1.41 -1.62
CA LEU A 81 -11.18 -2.14 -1.36
C LEU A 81 -11.98 -1.55 -0.19
N LYS A 82 -11.29 -0.99 0.80
CA LYS A 82 -11.90 -0.35 1.97
C LYS A 82 -11.10 0.85 2.41
N VAL A 83 -11.77 1.95 2.71
CA VAL A 83 -11.19 3.21 3.19
C VAL A 83 -11.83 3.57 4.53
N ARG A 84 -11.05 4.06 5.49
CA ARG A 84 -11.52 4.55 6.79
C ARG A 84 -11.60 6.07 6.85
#